data_AF-A0A8T6V4X8-F1
#
_entry.id   AF-A0A8T6V4X8-F1
#
_cell.length_a   1.000
_cell.length_b   1.000
_cell.length_c   1.000
_cell.angle_alpha   90.00
_cell.angle_beta   90.00
_cell.angle_gamma   90.00
#
_symmetry.space_group_name_H-M   'P 1'
#
loop_
_entity.id
_entity.type
_entity.pdbx_description
1 polymer ?
#
loop_
_entity_poly.entity_id
_entity_poly.type
_entity_poly.pdbx_seq_one_letter_code
_entity_poly.pdbx_strand_id
1 'polypeptide(L)'
;KEETGKLQENLLKSHSVGVGAPIDKEISKLMLILKVHTLCMGYSGISLEVIERICWHIDNNYIPLVPKQGSVGASGDLAPLAHLFLPLIGLGYLTHDNKNYLPSESVLGEYQLKPINLQAKEGLALINGTQFISAHAIKISERFSNCLDHADLIGALTLESYLAS
;
A
#
# COMPACT_ATOMS: atom_id res chain seq x y z
N LYS A 1 -4.28 -26.32 13.17
CA LYS A 1 -3.63 -25.83 11.93
C LYS A 1 -4.63 -25.13 11.01
N GLU A 2 -5.82 -25.68 10.77
CA GLU A 2 -6.89 -24.97 10.02
C GLU A 2 -7.40 -23.70 10.73
N GLU A 3 -7.61 -23.74 12.04
CA GLU A 3 -8.10 -22.58 12.80
C GLU A 3 -7.14 -21.37 12.74
N THR A 4 -5.83 -21.61 12.67
CA THR A 4 -4.83 -20.54 12.64
C THR A 4 -4.81 -19.79 11.32
N GLY A 5 -5.03 -20.46 10.19
CA GLY A 5 -5.11 -19.81 8.88
C GLY A 5 -6.41 -19.03 8.72
N LYS A 6 -7.53 -19.64 9.13
CA LYS A 6 -8.85 -18.97 9.15
C LYS A 6 -8.85 -17.72 10.03
N LEU A 7 -8.12 -17.74 11.14
CA LEU A 7 -7.92 -16.54 11.97
C LEU A 7 -7.20 -15.42 11.22
N GLN A 8 -6.16 -15.72 10.44
CA GLN A 8 -5.45 -14.70 9.66
C GLN A 8 -6.32 -14.11 8.53
N GLU A 9 -7.10 -14.96 7.87
CA GLU A 9 -8.05 -14.52 6.85
C GLU A 9 -9.12 -13.60 7.46
N ASN A 10 -9.68 -14.00 8.61
CA ASN A 10 -10.65 -13.20 9.34
C ASN A 10 -10.05 -11.87 9.83
N LEU A 11 -8.77 -11.83 10.16
CA LEU A 11 -8.08 -10.61 10.55
C LEU A 11 -8.10 -9.58 9.41
N LEU A 12 -7.73 -10.00 8.19
CA LEU A 12 -7.83 -9.15 6.99
C LEU A 12 -9.26 -8.67 6.75
N LYS A 13 -10.23 -9.58 6.78
CA LYS A 13 -11.65 -9.25 6.55
C LYS A 13 -12.19 -8.25 7.57
N SER A 14 -11.97 -8.51 8.86
CA SER A 14 -12.51 -7.70 9.95
C SER A 14 -11.86 -6.32 10.08
N HIS A 15 -10.61 -6.16 9.62
CA HIS A 15 -9.91 -4.88 9.65
C HIS A 15 -10.05 -4.08 8.35
N SER A 16 -10.64 -4.64 7.30
CA SER A 16 -10.93 -3.94 6.03
C SER A 16 -12.14 -3.01 6.16
N VAL A 17 -12.09 -2.10 7.12
CA VAL A 17 -13.15 -1.15 7.48
C VAL A 17 -12.90 0.27 6.94
N GLY A 18 -11.87 0.45 6.12
CA GLY A 18 -11.59 1.72 5.46
C GLY A 18 -12.74 2.17 4.53
N VAL A 19 -12.94 3.48 4.45
CA VAL A 19 -14.04 4.12 3.71
C VAL A 19 -13.55 5.31 2.88
N GLY A 20 -14.46 5.85 2.06
CA GLY A 20 -14.21 7.03 1.22
C GLY A 20 -13.55 6.69 -0.11
N ALA A 21 -13.14 7.74 -0.82
CA ALA A 21 -12.46 7.60 -2.10
C ALA A 21 -11.11 6.86 -1.94
N PRO A 22 -10.69 6.08 -2.95
CA PRO A 22 -9.40 5.42 -2.91
C PRO A 22 -8.25 6.43 -2.94
N ILE A 23 -7.13 6.07 -2.34
CA ILE A 23 -5.86 6.77 -2.56
C ILE A 23 -5.36 6.52 -3.98
N ASP A 24 -4.43 7.34 -4.44
CA ASP A 24 -3.80 7.12 -5.74
C ASP A 24 -3.05 5.78 -5.77
N LYS A 25 -3.21 5.02 -6.85
CA LYS A 25 -2.45 3.80 -7.16
C LYS A 25 -0.95 3.95 -6.90
N GLU A 26 -0.34 5.09 -7.19
CA GLU A 26 1.07 5.30 -6.93
C GLU A 26 1.40 5.15 -5.44
N ILE A 27 0.54 5.68 -4.55
CA ILE A 27 0.67 5.51 -3.09
C ILE A 27 0.47 4.04 -2.71
N SER A 28 -0.59 3.39 -3.19
CA SER A 28 -0.83 1.96 -2.93
C SER A 28 0.34 1.08 -3.40
N LYS A 29 0.93 1.38 -4.57
CA LYS A 29 2.08 0.66 -5.11
C LYS A 29 3.32 0.87 -4.23
N LEU A 30 3.56 2.10 -3.77
CA LEU A 30 4.63 2.40 -2.84
C LEU A 30 4.44 1.67 -1.51
N MET A 31 3.20 1.55 -1.01
CA MET A 31 2.89 0.75 0.18
C MET A 31 3.28 -0.73 0.00
N LEU A 32 3.00 -1.33 -1.15
CA LEU A 32 3.44 -2.71 -1.46
C LEU A 32 4.96 -2.83 -1.43
N ILE A 33 5.67 -1.93 -2.11
CA ILE A 33 7.14 -1.93 -2.19
C ILE A 33 7.76 -1.82 -0.80
N LEU A 34 7.29 -0.86 0.01
CA LEU A 34 7.74 -0.68 1.39
C LEU A 34 7.44 -1.92 2.23
N LYS A 35 6.29 -2.57 2.01
CA LYS A 35 5.96 -3.78 2.75
C LYS A 35 6.92 -4.92 2.41
N VAL A 36 7.12 -5.20 1.12
CA VAL A 36 8.06 -6.23 0.66
C VAL A 36 9.43 -6.00 1.27
N HIS A 37 9.95 -4.77 1.22
CA HIS A 37 11.22 -4.41 1.83
C HIS A 37 11.28 -4.78 3.32
N THR A 38 10.26 -4.41 4.11
CA THR A 38 10.22 -4.75 5.55
C THR A 38 10.07 -6.25 5.83
N LEU A 39 9.33 -6.98 4.99
CA LEU A 39 9.15 -8.43 5.13
C LEU A 39 10.44 -9.19 4.83
N CYS A 40 11.19 -8.75 3.81
CA CYS A 40 12.46 -9.34 3.40
C CYS A 40 13.58 -9.16 4.42
N MET A 41 13.43 -8.28 5.43
CA MET A 41 14.36 -8.19 6.55
C MET A 41 14.35 -9.44 7.47
N GLY A 42 13.36 -10.33 7.32
CA GLY A 42 13.34 -11.63 7.98
C GLY A 42 12.74 -11.66 9.39
N TYR A 43 12.39 -10.51 9.98
CA TYR A 43 11.84 -10.45 11.35
C TYR A 43 10.37 -10.88 11.48
N SER A 44 9.64 -10.95 10.37
CA SER A 44 8.19 -11.22 10.36
C SER A 44 7.83 -12.70 10.29
N GLY A 45 8.71 -13.54 9.70
CA GLY A 45 8.45 -14.98 9.51
C GLY A 45 7.37 -15.28 8.47
N ILE A 46 7.32 -14.52 7.37
CA ILE A 46 6.35 -14.70 6.29
C ILE A 46 6.84 -15.71 5.25
N SER A 47 5.93 -16.42 4.60
CA SER A 47 6.26 -17.35 3.52
C SER A 47 6.72 -16.63 2.25
N LEU A 48 7.53 -17.35 1.46
CA LEU A 48 8.00 -16.86 0.17
C LEU A 48 6.85 -16.64 -0.82
N GLU A 49 5.84 -17.51 -0.81
CA GLU A 49 4.65 -17.41 -1.67
C GLU A 49 3.95 -16.05 -1.53
N VAL A 50 3.83 -15.53 -0.30
CA VAL A 50 3.24 -14.21 -0.06
C VAL A 50 4.10 -13.10 -0.64
N ILE A 51 5.43 -13.15 -0.45
CA ILE A 51 6.35 -12.14 -0.99
C ILE A 51 6.28 -12.15 -2.52
N GLU A 52 6.34 -13.33 -3.14
CA GLU A 52 6.28 -13.51 -4.58
C GLU A 52 4.97 -12.96 -5.16
N ARG A 53 3.83 -13.18 -4.48
CA ARG A 53 2.55 -12.61 -4.93
C ARG A 53 2.51 -11.09 -4.81
N ILE A 54 3.10 -10.51 -3.78
CA ILE A 54 3.19 -9.05 -3.68
C ILE A 54 4.06 -8.49 -4.82
N CYS A 55 5.20 -9.12 -5.11
CA CYS A 55 6.04 -8.76 -6.26
C CYS A 55 5.26 -8.88 -7.57
N TRP A 56 4.50 -9.96 -7.75
CA TRP A 56 3.65 -10.14 -8.93
C TRP A 56 2.67 -8.98 -9.14
N HIS A 57 2.03 -8.47 -8.08
CA HIS A 57 1.15 -7.29 -8.16
C HIS A 57 1.92 -6.03 -8.59
N ILE A 58 3.13 -5.82 -8.08
CA ILE A 58 3.99 -4.69 -8.41
C ILE A 58 4.42 -4.75 -9.89
N ASP A 59 4.85 -5.92 -10.34
CA ASP A 59 5.40 -6.17 -11.68
C ASP A 59 4.33 -6.11 -12.77
N ASN A 60 3.17 -6.72 -12.51
CA ASN A 60 2.04 -6.69 -13.44
C ASN A 60 1.20 -5.42 -13.27
N ASN A 61 1.54 -4.55 -12.33
CA ASN A 61 0.88 -3.26 -12.12
C ASN A 61 -0.63 -3.37 -11.80
N TYR A 62 -1.06 -4.51 -11.24
CA TYR A 62 -2.38 -4.72 -10.64
C TYR A 62 -2.31 -4.32 -9.17
N ILE A 63 -2.70 -3.08 -8.89
CA ILE A 63 -2.48 -2.49 -7.58
C ILE A 63 -3.78 -2.49 -6.77
N PRO A 64 -3.76 -2.90 -5.49
CA PRO A 64 -4.94 -2.90 -4.63
C PRO A 64 -5.58 -1.51 -4.47
N LEU A 65 -6.91 -1.50 -4.49
CA LEU A 65 -7.71 -0.38 -4.04
C LEU A 65 -7.53 -0.24 -2.52
N VAL A 66 -7.12 0.95 -2.07
CA VAL A 66 -7.00 1.28 -0.65
C VAL A 66 -7.82 2.53 -0.36
N PRO A 67 -8.87 2.46 0.48
CA PRO A 67 -9.65 3.64 0.86
C PRO A 67 -8.83 4.66 1.64
N LYS A 68 -9.07 5.95 1.41
CA LYS A 68 -8.31 7.05 2.02
C LYS A 68 -8.58 7.27 3.51
N GLN A 69 -9.75 6.86 4.02
CA GLN A 69 -10.12 7.03 5.43
C GLN A 69 -10.14 5.68 6.16
N GLY A 70 -9.72 5.65 7.42
CA GLY A 70 -9.73 4.44 8.26
C GLY A 70 -8.44 4.21 9.05
N SER A 71 -7.34 4.92 8.74
CA SER A 71 -6.18 4.94 9.63
C SER A 71 -6.37 5.92 10.78
N VAL A 72 -5.96 5.52 11.99
CA VAL A 72 -5.88 6.37 13.19
C VAL A 72 -4.47 6.92 13.42
N GLY A 73 -3.50 6.62 12.55
CA GLY A 73 -2.18 7.24 12.52
C GLY A 73 -1.26 6.97 13.73
N ALA A 74 -1.68 6.17 14.71
CA ALA A 74 -1.02 6.13 16.02
C ALA A 74 -0.04 4.96 16.24
N SER A 75 -0.23 3.79 15.61
CA SER A 75 0.63 2.60 15.83
C SER A 75 0.50 1.48 14.77
N GLY A 76 -0.31 1.68 13.74
CA GLY A 76 -0.52 0.67 12.71
C GLY A 76 -1.62 1.09 11.75
N ASP A 77 -1.29 1.12 10.47
CA ASP A 77 -2.23 1.44 9.39
C ASP A 77 -3.09 0.22 9.06
N LEU A 78 -3.71 -0.38 10.08
CA LEU A 78 -4.38 -1.68 10.01
C LEU A 78 -5.45 -1.70 8.92
N ALA A 79 -6.31 -0.68 8.86
CA ALA A 79 -7.39 -0.66 7.88
C ALA A 79 -6.90 -0.45 6.44
N PRO A 80 -6.03 0.53 6.14
CA PRO A 80 -5.42 0.64 4.81
C PRO A 80 -4.66 -0.62 4.39
N LEU A 81 -3.88 -1.23 5.29
CA LEU A 81 -3.11 -2.43 4.97
C LEU A 81 -3.97 -3.68 4.84
N ALA A 82 -5.08 -3.78 5.58
CA ALA A 82 -6.04 -4.85 5.38
C ALA A 82 -6.63 -4.79 3.97
N HIS A 83 -7.07 -3.61 3.52
CA HIS A 83 -7.52 -3.41 2.13
C HIS A 83 -6.41 -3.69 1.10
N LEU A 84 -5.16 -3.29 1.40
CA LEU A 84 -4.00 -3.55 0.55
C LEU A 84 -3.76 -5.05 0.31
N PHE A 85 -4.02 -5.91 1.29
CA PHE A 85 -3.68 -7.33 1.23
C PHE A 85 -4.87 -8.28 1.08
N LEU A 86 -6.12 -7.79 1.08
CA LEU A 86 -7.29 -8.58 0.67
C LEU A 86 -7.11 -9.28 -0.69
N PRO A 87 -6.48 -8.65 -1.71
CA PRO A 87 -6.28 -9.32 -3.00
C PRO A 87 -5.48 -10.61 -2.95
N LEU A 88 -4.58 -10.78 -1.98
CA LEU A 88 -3.80 -12.01 -1.81
C LEU A 88 -4.69 -13.22 -1.56
N ILE A 89 -5.79 -13.03 -0.84
CA ILE A 89 -6.78 -14.07 -0.53
C ILE A 89 -7.97 -14.06 -1.51
N GLY A 90 -7.82 -13.40 -2.66
CA GLY A 90 -8.85 -13.35 -3.71
C GLY A 90 -9.98 -12.36 -3.45
N LEU A 91 -9.88 -11.51 -2.42
CA LEU A 91 -10.92 -10.53 -2.06
C LEU A 91 -10.50 -9.10 -2.40
N GLY A 92 -11.44 -8.17 -2.32
CA GLY A 92 -11.18 -6.77 -2.62
C GLY A 92 -11.01 -6.51 -4.12
N TYR A 93 -10.42 -5.36 -4.44
CA TYR A 93 -10.36 -4.84 -5.80
C TYR A 93 -8.95 -4.42 -6.18
N LEU A 94 -8.63 -4.56 -7.47
CA LEU A 94 -7.36 -4.17 -8.08
C LEU A 94 -7.62 -3.15 -9.19
N THR A 95 -6.65 -2.28 -9.45
CA THR A 95 -6.70 -1.32 -10.55
C THR A 95 -5.38 -1.25 -11.30
N HIS A 96 -5.48 -0.99 -12.60
CA HIS A 96 -4.33 -0.65 -13.45
C HIS A 96 -4.19 0.85 -13.71
N ASP A 97 -5.26 1.62 -13.60
CA ASP A 97 -5.34 2.98 -14.16
C ASP A 97 -6.03 3.99 -13.24
N ASN A 98 -6.29 3.65 -11.97
CA ASN A 98 -7.06 4.43 -10.99
C ASN A 98 -8.52 4.69 -11.35
N LYS A 99 -9.03 4.13 -12.46
CA LYS A 99 -10.38 4.38 -12.96
C LYS A 99 -11.22 3.13 -12.94
N ASN A 100 -10.66 2.02 -13.40
CA ASN A 100 -11.32 0.73 -13.47
C ASN A 100 -10.85 -0.13 -12.30
N TYR A 101 -11.83 -0.65 -11.55
CA TYR A 101 -11.59 -1.50 -10.39
C TYR A 101 -12.18 -2.88 -10.66
N LEU A 102 -11.30 -3.88 -10.70
CA LEU A 102 -11.64 -5.26 -11.00
C LEU A 102 -11.63 -6.09 -9.71
N PRO A 103 -12.58 -7.00 -9.50
CA PRO A 103 -12.52 -7.94 -8.38
C PRO A 103 -11.21 -8.75 -8.42
N SER A 104 -10.56 -8.92 -7.27
CA SER A 104 -9.29 -9.67 -7.21
C SER A 104 -9.46 -11.09 -7.75
N GLU A 105 -10.55 -11.78 -7.38
CA GLU A 105 -10.87 -13.12 -7.87
C GLU A 105 -10.87 -13.22 -9.41
N SER A 106 -11.44 -12.23 -10.10
CA SER A 106 -11.48 -12.20 -11.57
C SER A 106 -10.08 -12.06 -12.17
N VAL A 107 -9.26 -11.16 -11.60
CA VAL A 107 -7.86 -10.97 -12.04
C VAL A 107 -7.04 -12.22 -11.77
N LEU A 108 -7.17 -12.83 -10.59
CA LEU A 108 -6.45 -14.05 -10.27
C LEU A 108 -6.85 -15.20 -11.21
N GLY A 109 -8.14 -15.33 -11.54
CA GLY A 109 -8.65 -16.32 -12.49
C GLY A 109 -8.07 -16.14 -13.90
N GLU A 110 -7.98 -14.90 -14.39
CA GLU A 110 -7.39 -14.57 -15.71
C GLU A 110 -5.94 -15.05 -15.82
N TYR A 111 -5.16 -14.92 -14.74
CA TYR A 111 -3.75 -15.32 -14.70
C TYR A 111 -3.53 -16.73 -14.13
N GLN A 112 -4.61 -17.51 -13.94
CA GLN A 112 -4.57 -18.87 -13.38
C GLN A 112 -3.89 -18.96 -12.01
N LEU A 113 -3.94 -17.87 -11.24
CA LEU A 113 -3.39 -17.78 -9.90
C LEU A 113 -4.45 -18.18 -8.89
N LYS A 114 -4.06 -18.98 -7.89
CA LYS A 114 -4.94 -19.32 -6.77
C LYS A 114 -4.86 -18.25 -5.68
N PRO A 115 -5.94 -18.00 -4.92
CA PRO A 115 -5.87 -17.28 -3.66
C PRO A 115 -4.87 -17.94 -2.71
N ILE A 116 -4.11 -17.14 -1.97
CA ILE A 116 -3.14 -17.63 -0.98
C ILE A 116 -3.88 -18.09 0.27
N ASN A 117 -3.48 -19.25 0.80
CA ASN A 117 -3.93 -19.69 2.11
C ASN A 117 -2.93 -19.23 3.18
N LEU A 118 -3.30 -18.17 3.93
CA LEU A 118 -2.43 -17.58 4.94
C LEU A 118 -2.14 -18.56 6.08
N GLN A 119 -0.86 -18.68 6.41
CA GLN A 119 -0.35 -19.45 7.54
C GLN A 119 -0.34 -18.62 8.82
N ALA A 120 0.00 -19.25 9.95
CA ALA A 120 0.02 -18.58 11.24
C ALA A 120 0.89 -17.30 11.20
N LYS A 121 0.39 -16.20 11.80
CA LYS A 121 1.03 -14.87 11.88
C LYS A 121 1.11 -14.07 10.57
N GLU A 122 0.88 -14.67 9.41
CA GLU A 122 1.05 -13.97 8.12
C GLU A 122 0.08 -12.80 7.94
N GLY A 123 -1.21 -12.97 8.29
CA GLY A 123 -2.20 -11.90 8.23
C GLY A 123 -1.80 -10.71 9.11
N LEU A 124 -1.35 -10.98 10.34
CA LEU A 124 -0.86 -9.94 11.25
C LEU A 124 0.41 -9.27 10.72
N ALA A 125 1.35 -10.06 10.18
CA ALA A 125 2.58 -9.53 9.57
C ALA A 125 2.28 -8.59 8.40
N LEU A 126 1.24 -8.88 7.62
CA LEU A 126 0.78 -8.07 6.50
C LEU A 126 0.18 -6.73 6.94
N ILE A 127 -0.71 -6.73 7.94
CA ILE A 127 -1.41 -5.49 8.33
C ILE A 127 -0.71 -4.67 9.42
N ASN A 128 0.25 -5.25 10.14
CA ASN A 128 1.01 -4.53 11.15
C ASN A 128 2.17 -3.77 10.49
N GLY A 129 2.04 -2.44 10.42
CA GLY A 129 3.06 -1.55 9.89
C GLY A 129 2.55 -0.15 9.61
N THR A 130 3.46 0.73 9.20
CA THR A 130 3.22 2.15 8.95
C THR A 130 3.32 2.51 7.47
N GLN A 131 3.14 1.54 6.56
CA GLN A 131 3.39 1.74 5.13
C GLN A 131 2.50 2.83 4.52
N PHE A 132 1.28 3.06 5.03
CA PHE A 132 0.41 4.11 4.51
C PHE A 132 1.01 5.49 4.82
N ILE A 133 1.37 5.76 6.08
CA ILE A 133 2.02 7.02 6.48
C ILE A 133 3.38 7.16 5.78
N SER A 134 4.20 6.09 5.74
CA SER A 134 5.52 6.13 5.10
C SER A 134 5.44 6.42 3.60
N ALA A 135 4.49 5.82 2.87
CA ALA A 135 4.30 6.09 1.45
C ALA A 135 3.90 7.56 1.22
N HIS A 136 2.99 8.09 2.04
CA HIS A 136 2.62 9.51 1.99
C HIS A 136 3.81 10.41 2.32
N ALA A 137 4.59 10.10 3.35
CA ALA A 137 5.76 10.89 3.76
C ALA A 137 6.81 10.96 2.65
N ILE A 138 7.08 9.85 1.94
CA ILE A 138 8.01 9.83 0.81
C ILE A 138 7.54 10.77 -0.30
N LYS A 139 6.28 10.68 -0.73
CA LYS A 139 5.75 11.56 -1.80
C LYS A 139 5.67 13.03 -1.36
N ILE A 140 5.38 13.29 -0.08
CA ILE A 140 5.40 14.64 0.46
C ILE A 140 6.82 15.19 0.49
N SER A 141 7.82 14.39 0.90
CA SER A 141 9.22 14.79 0.93
C SER A 141 9.74 15.16 -0.46
N GLU A 142 9.41 14.37 -1.48
CA GLU A 142 9.73 14.67 -2.88
C GLU A 142 9.13 16.01 -3.32
N ARG A 143 7.84 16.21 -3.08
CA ARG A 143 7.14 17.46 -3.45
C ARG A 143 7.68 18.66 -2.68
N PHE A 144 8.03 18.48 -1.40
CA PHE A 144 8.55 19.55 -0.56
C PHE A 144 9.92 20.01 -1.03
N SER A 145 10.80 19.10 -1.46
CA SER A 145 12.10 19.46 -2.06
C SER A 145 11.90 20.38 -3.27
N ASN A 146 11.01 20.00 -4.20
CA ASN A 146 10.72 20.83 -5.38
C ASN A 146 10.15 22.21 -4.99
N CYS A 147 9.32 22.27 -3.94
CA CYS A 147 8.80 23.54 -3.44
C CYS A 147 9.90 24.44 -2.86
N LEU A 148 10.90 23.87 -2.17
CA LEU A 148 12.04 24.62 -1.65
C LEU A 148 12.92 25.17 -2.77
N ASP A 149 13.22 24.35 -3.80
CA ASP A 149 14.00 24.79 -4.96
C ASP A 149 13.33 25.98 -5.67
N HIS A 150 12.00 25.93 -5.82
CA HIS A 150 11.24 27.05 -6.37
C HIS A 150 11.19 28.27 -5.46
N ALA A 151 11.12 28.07 -4.14
CA ALA A 151 11.14 29.17 -3.19
C ALA A 151 12.46 29.95 -3.23
N ASP A 152 13.59 29.24 -3.37
CA ASP A 152 14.90 29.86 -3.50
C ASP A 152 15.03 30.70 -4.78
N LEU A 153 14.54 30.17 -5.92
CA LEU A 153 14.52 30.90 -7.20
C LEU A 153 13.65 32.16 -7.12
N ILE A 154 12.44 32.06 -6.56
CA ILE A 154 11.54 33.20 -6.40
C ILE A 154 12.17 34.23 -5.44
N GLY A 155 12.80 33.78 -4.36
CA GLY A 155 13.51 34.63 -3.42
C GLY A 155 14.64 35.42 -4.08
N ALA A 156 15.47 34.76 -4.89
CA ALA A 156 16.56 35.39 -5.63
C ALA A 156 16.04 36.46 -6.61
N LEU A 157 15.02 36.13 -7.42
CA LEU A 157 14.40 37.07 -8.37
C LEU A 157 13.75 38.27 -7.68
N THR A 158 13.12 38.04 -6.52
CA THR A 158 12.51 39.11 -5.72
C THR A 158 13.58 40.07 -5.19
N LEU A 159 14.71 39.54 -4.71
CA LEU A 159 15.82 40.36 -4.22
C LEU A 159 16.46 41.18 -5.35
N GLU A 160 16.70 40.57 -6.52
CA GLU A 160 17.24 41.28 -7.68
C GLU A 160 16.31 42.42 -8.13
N SER A 161 15.00 42.14 -8.20
CA SER A 161 13.99 43.15 -8.56
C SER A 161 13.93 44.31 -7.56
N TYR A 162 14.07 44.01 -6.26
CA TYR A 162 14.07 45.03 -5.21
C TYR A 162 15.34 45.89 -5.21
N LEU A 163 16.50 45.31 -5.51
CA LEU A 163 17.77 46.06 -5.59
C LEU A 163 17.92 46.86 -6.90
N ALA A 164 17.13 46.51 -7.94
CA ALA A 164 17.08 47.23 -9.20
C ALA A 164 16.14 48.46 -9.18
N SER A 165 15.32 48.62 -8.13
CA SER A 165 14.46 49.80 -7.91
C SER A 165 15.14 50.86 -7.06
#